data_AF-A0ABD1IWI8-F1
#
_entry.id   AF-A0ABD1IWI8-F1
#
_cell.length_a   1.000
_cell.length_b   1.000
_cell.length_c   1.000
_cell.angle_alpha   90.00
_cell.angle_beta   90.00
_cell.angle_gamma   90.00
#
_symmetry.space_group_name_H-M   'P 1'
#
loop_
_entity.id
_entity.type
_entity.pdbx_description
1 polymer ?
#
loop_
_entity_poly.entity_id
_entity_poly.type
_entity_poly.pdbx_seq_one_letter_code
_entity_poly.pdbx_strand_id
1 'polypeptide(L)'
;MPRLLWGKGGEVRRGEERRGEERRGEERRGEERRGEERRGEERRGEGRLAGRLAGRLSCINISANQDDETDMETFQMEIDRQTKQCTFRTNAGHYWTLVTHGGLQSTATEVGANTMFEVQWLDRHIALRASNGKYVCMKKNGQLAAVSDCVGKDEQLVLKLINRPILILRGENGYICHHKSNNTLDANRSIYDIFTLQFSNGAYHIKGEGGKFWYVSSTSVVCSDGERPQDFFFEFLEHGRIAIRAHNGKYLRGEQAGTLKADVDSANSATLWEY
;
A
#
# COMPACT_ATOMS: atom_id res chain seq x y z
N MET A 1 1.12 -12.22 -9.28
CA MET A 1 1.15 -12.06 -7.81
C MET A 1 1.51 -10.64 -7.44
N PRO A 2 0.90 -10.08 -6.38
CA PRO A 2 1.19 -8.72 -5.92
C PRO A 2 2.60 -8.68 -5.31
N ARG A 3 3.38 -7.67 -5.70
CA ARG A 3 4.64 -7.31 -5.06
C ARG A 3 4.37 -6.13 -4.13
N LEU A 4 4.79 -6.28 -2.88
CA LEU A 4 4.36 -5.42 -1.79
C LEU A 4 5.56 -4.84 -1.05
N LEU A 5 5.44 -3.56 -0.71
CA LEU A 5 6.29 -2.86 0.25
C LEU A 5 5.55 -2.70 1.57
N TRP A 6 6.32 -2.68 2.66
CA TRP A 6 5.83 -2.64 4.03
C TRP A 6 6.44 -1.46 4.76
N GLY A 7 5.71 -0.77 5.62
CA GLY A 7 6.32 0.23 6.50
C GLY A 7 5.40 0.80 7.57
N LYS A 8 5.94 1.66 8.45
CA LYS A 8 5.13 2.46 9.39
C LYS A 8 4.57 3.70 8.68
N GLY A 9 3.26 3.88 8.71
CA GLY A 9 2.60 5.08 8.19
C GLY A 9 3.04 6.32 8.99
N GLY A 10 3.60 7.30 8.31
CA GLY A 10 3.86 8.62 8.89
C GLY A 10 2.59 9.49 8.83
N GLU A 11 2.25 10.18 9.91
CA GLU A 11 1.25 11.26 9.89
C GLU A 11 1.81 12.47 9.13
N VAL A 12 1.19 12.84 8.01
CA VAL A 12 1.50 14.10 7.31
C VAL A 12 0.59 15.20 7.89
N ARG A 13 1.18 16.14 8.64
CA ARG A 13 0.51 17.40 9.00
C ARG A 13 0.60 18.37 7.83
N ARG A 14 -0.56 18.82 7.35
CA ARG A 14 -0.74 19.81 6.28
C ARG A 14 -0.20 21.17 6.75
N GLY A 15 0.91 21.63 6.17
CA GLY A 15 1.47 22.96 6.42
C GLY A 15 0.77 24.02 5.57
N GLU A 16 0.28 25.08 6.20
CA GLU A 16 -0.21 26.30 5.56
C GLU A 16 0.97 27.11 4.97
N GLU A 17 0.87 27.47 3.70
CA GLU A 17 1.80 28.41 3.04
C GLU A 17 1.59 29.83 3.58
N ARG A 18 2.63 30.41 4.20
CA ARG A 18 2.73 31.85 4.45
C ARG A 18 3.76 32.48 3.53
N ARG A 19 3.20 33.21 2.56
CA ARG A 19 3.67 34.41 1.84
C ARG A 19 5.03 34.98 2.31
N GLY A 20 6.03 34.96 1.43
CA GLY A 20 7.29 35.70 1.59
C GLY A 20 7.30 36.96 0.73
N GLU A 21 7.58 38.11 1.35
CA GLU A 21 7.83 39.40 0.71
C GLU A 21 9.23 39.42 0.05
N GLU A 22 9.30 39.92 -1.19
CA GLU A 22 10.55 40.24 -1.87
C GLU A 22 11.17 41.53 -1.28
N ARG A 23 12.47 41.47 -0.95
CA ARG A 23 13.28 42.69 -0.76
C ARG A 23 14.48 42.68 -1.69
N ARG A 24 14.56 43.80 -2.44
CA ARG A 24 15.63 44.25 -3.34
C ARG A 24 17.03 44.06 -2.74
N GLY A 25 17.95 43.55 -3.57
CA GLY A 25 19.38 43.61 -3.33
C GLY A 25 19.99 44.94 -3.76
N GLU A 26 20.91 45.46 -2.94
CA GLU A 26 21.91 46.44 -3.34
C GLU A 26 23.27 45.73 -3.48
N GLU A 27 23.94 45.94 -4.60
CA GLU A 27 25.33 45.56 -4.86
C GLU A 27 26.31 46.42 -4.06
N ARG A 28 27.36 45.81 -3.47
CA ARG A 28 28.68 46.45 -3.34
C ARG A 28 29.84 45.46 -3.50
N ARG A 29 30.84 45.98 -4.22
CA ARG A 29 32.16 45.44 -4.63
C ARG A 29 33.10 45.06 -3.47
N GLY A 30 33.85 43.98 -3.69
CA GLY A 30 35.32 43.92 -3.61
C GLY A 30 35.98 43.63 -2.24
N GLU A 31 36.66 42.48 -2.13
CA GLU A 31 38.11 42.35 -1.87
C GLU A 31 38.50 40.89 -1.57
N GLU A 32 39.57 40.41 -2.22
CA GLU A 32 40.25 39.15 -1.89
C GLU A 32 41.08 39.30 -0.62
N ARG A 33 41.09 38.27 0.25
CA ARG A 33 42.29 37.80 0.97
C ARG A 33 42.05 36.53 1.77
N ARG A 34 42.96 35.59 1.52
CA ARG A 34 43.70 34.69 2.45
C ARG A 34 42.89 33.70 3.30
N GLY A 35 43.29 32.43 3.16
CA GLY A 35 42.67 31.29 3.81
C GLY A 35 42.85 31.24 5.33
N GLU A 36 41.84 30.63 5.96
CA GLU A 36 41.90 30.00 7.27
C GLU A 36 41.20 28.64 7.17
N GLU A 37 41.93 27.57 7.49
CA GLU A 37 41.32 26.32 7.94
C GLU A 37 40.67 26.58 9.29
N ARG A 38 39.40 26.18 9.46
CA ARG A 38 38.92 25.50 10.66
C ARG A 38 37.43 25.11 10.59
N ARG A 39 37.25 23.82 10.89
CA ARG A 39 36.24 23.25 11.80
C ARG A 39 34.80 23.16 11.28
N GLY A 40 34.32 21.93 11.27
CA GLY A 40 33.02 21.52 10.78
C GLY A 40 31.83 22.23 11.44
N GLU A 41 30.81 22.46 10.62
CA GLU A 41 29.44 22.61 11.04
C GLU A 41 28.63 21.47 10.43
N GLU A 42 28.08 20.64 11.31
CA GLU A 42 26.98 19.73 11.04
C GLU A 42 25.83 20.53 10.44
N ARG A 43 25.66 20.44 9.12
CA ARG A 43 24.37 20.73 8.51
C ARG A 43 23.45 19.60 8.89
N ARG A 44 22.69 19.82 9.97
CA ARG A 44 21.43 19.15 10.26
C ARG A 44 20.58 19.19 8.99
N GLY A 45 20.64 18.10 8.23
CA GLY A 45 19.70 17.85 7.15
C GLY A 45 18.30 17.91 7.72
N GLU A 46 17.49 18.78 7.16
CA GLU A 46 16.05 18.79 7.36
C GLU A 46 15.53 17.37 7.19
N GLY A 47 15.04 16.80 8.30
CA GLY A 47 14.50 15.46 8.33
C GLY A 47 13.28 15.38 7.43
N ARG A 48 13.47 14.84 6.22
CA ARG A 48 12.40 14.19 5.49
C ARG A 48 11.92 13.04 6.36
N LEU A 49 10.76 13.21 6.99
CA LEU A 49 10.03 12.14 7.64
C LEU A 49 9.50 11.20 6.55
N ALA A 50 10.36 10.34 6.03
CA ALA A 50 9.98 9.17 5.24
C ALA A 50 9.57 8.05 6.21
N GLY A 51 8.44 7.40 5.93
CA GLY A 51 8.04 6.21 6.67
C GLY A 51 9.07 5.10 6.49
N ARG A 52 9.40 4.38 7.56
CA ARG A 52 10.40 3.31 7.50
C ARG A 52 9.82 2.07 6.82
N LEU A 53 10.48 1.60 5.78
CA LEU A 53 10.15 0.41 5.02
C LEU A 53 10.81 -0.85 5.59
N ALA A 54 10.08 -1.98 5.59
CA ALA A 54 10.60 -3.31 5.92
C ALA A 54 11.50 -3.84 4.81
N GLY A 55 12.78 -3.99 5.12
CA GLY A 55 13.83 -4.54 4.27
C GLY A 55 14.67 -5.58 5.00
N ARG A 56 15.62 -6.17 4.28
CA ARG A 56 16.57 -7.17 4.82
C ARG A 56 17.90 -6.48 5.12
N LEU A 57 18.15 -6.10 6.38
CA LEU A 57 19.41 -5.43 6.75
C LEU A 57 20.45 -6.26 7.51
N SER A 58 20.24 -7.57 7.68
CA SER A 58 21.33 -8.49 8.03
C SER A 58 20.85 -9.91 7.77
N CYS A 59 21.28 -10.51 6.66
CA CYS A 59 21.22 -11.92 6.19
C CYS A 59 20.08 -12.88 6.61
N ILE A 60 19.18 -12.58 7.54
CA ILE A 60 18.27 -13.51 8.22
C ILE A 60 17.01 -12.77 8.73
N ASN A 61 17.14 -11.63 9.42
CA ASN A 61 15.99 -10.96 10.08
C ASN A 61 15.34 -9.88 9.19
N ILE A 62 14.02 -9.74 9.30
CA ILE A 62 13.24 -8.70 8.62
C ILE A 62 13.12 -7.47 9.52
N SER A 63 13.44 -6.28 8.99
CA SER A 63 13.44 -5.03 9.75
C SER A 63 12.91 -3.84 8.95
N ALA A 64 12.05 -3.01 9.55
CA ALA A 64 11.55 -1.77 8.97
C ALA A 64 12.41 -0.55 9.35
N ASN A 65 13.45 -0.33 8.54
CA ASN A 65 14.49 0.68 8.76
C ASN A 65 15.09 1.26 7.47
N GLN A 66 14.48 1.02 6.31
CA GLN A 66 14.96 1.54 5.02
C GLN A 66 14.01 2.61 4.45
N ASP A 67 14.55 3.52 3.66
CA ASP A 67 13.77 4.58 3.00
C ASP A 67 13.64 4.36 1.48
N ASP A 68 14.42 3.43 0.92
CA ASP A 68 14.46 3.12 -0.51
C ASP A 68 13.58 1.91 -0.86
N GLU A 69 12.93 1.97 -2.02
CA GLU A 69 12.10 0.90 -2.56
C GLU A 69 12.93 0.00 -3.49
N THR A 70 13.71 -0.94 -2.93
CA THR A 70 14.51 -1.89 -3.73
C THR A 70 13.86 -3.28 -3.77
N ASP A 71 14.47 -4.22 -4.50
CA ASP A 71 14.05 -5.62 -4.48
C ASP A 71 14.19 -6.28 -3.09
N MET A 72 14.97 -5.69 -2.17
CA MET A 72 15.17 -6.20 -0.80
C MET A 72 14.02 -5.84 0.15
N GLU A 73 13.24 -4.80 -0.19
CA GLU A 73 12.03 -4.36 0.53
C GLU A 73 10.76 -4.90 -0.14
N THR A 74 10.91 -5.54 -1.30
CA THR A 74 9.82 -6.06 -2.12
C THR A 74 9.57 -7.54 -1.86
N PHE A 75 8.34 -7.86 -1.45
CA PHE A 75 7.93 -9.24 -1.22
C PHE A 75 6.75 -9.62 -2.11
N GLN A 76 6.81 -10.81 -2.69
CA GLN A 76 5.69 -11.41 -3.38
C GLN A 76 4.75 -12.03 -2.35
N MET A 77 3.52 -11.51 -2.25
CA MET A 77 2.48 -12.08 -1.41
C MET A 77 1.73 -13.17 -2.17
N GLU A 78 1.58 -14.33 -1.54
CA GLU A 78 0.89 -15.48 -2.13
C GLU A 78 -0.24 -15.89 -1.19
N ILE A 79 -1.48 -15.85 -1.67
CA ILE A 79 -2.65 -16.28 -0.90
C ILE A 79 -2.88 -17.77 -1.11
N ASP A 80 -2.92 -18.53 -0.02
CA ASP A 80 -3.27 -19.93 -0.04
C ASP A 80 -4.75 -20.12 -0.39
N ARG A 81 -5.03 -21.09 -1.27
CA ARG A 81 -6.40 -21.29 -1.80
C ARG A 81 -7.34 -21.92 -0.77
N GLN A 82 -6.81 -22.67 0.20
CA GLN A 82 -7.58 -23.41 1.18
C GLN A 82 -7.72 -22.62 2.48
N THR A 83 -6.61 -22.14 3.05
CA THR A 83 -6.61 -21.46 4.36
C THR A 83 -6.89 -19.97 4.25
N LYS A 84 -6.78 -19.38 3.04
CA LYS A 84 -6.83 -17.93 2.80
C LYS A 84 -5.75 -17.13 3.54
N GLN A 85 -4.78 -17.80 4.15
CA GLN A 85 -3.61 -17.16 4.73
C GLN A 85 -2.63 -16.75 3.62
N CYS A 86 -1.73 -15.84 3.95
CA CYS A 86 -0.72 -15.35 3.03
C CYS A 86 0.69 -15.78 3.43
N THR A 87 1.55 -15.96 2.42
CA THR A 87 3.00 -16.05 2.59
C THR A 87 3.66 -14.84 1.94
N PHE A 88 4.89 -14.55 2.34
CA PHE A 88 5.71 -13.48 1.75
C PHE A 88 7.03 -14.04 1.26
N ARG A 89 7.21 -14.04 -0.06
CA ARG A 89 8.41 -14.54 -0.72
C ARG A 89 9.33 -13.39 -1.11
N THR A 90 10.61 -13.54 -0.77
CA THR A 90 11.70 -12.62 -1.13
C THR A 90 12.16 -12.78 -2.57
N ASN A 91 12.90 -11.80 -3.09
CA ASN A 91 13.58 -11.89 -4.39
C ASN A 91 14.57 -13.08 -4.50
N ALA A 92 15.18 -13.48 -3.38
CA ALA A 92 16.08 -14.64 -3.28
C ALA A 92 15.33 -15.99 -3.23
N GLY A 93 13.99 -15.96 -3.27
CA GLY A 93 13.15 -17.16 -3.30
C GLY A 93 12.80 -17.73 -1.94
N HIS A 94 13.35 -17.20 -0.84
CA HIS A 94 13.00 -17.58 0.53
C HIS A 94 11.70 -16.95 0.99
N TYR A 95 11.04 -17.57 1.96
CA TYR A 95 9.82 -17.12 2.60
C TYR A 95 10.08 -16.50 3.98
N TRP A 96 9.23 -15.54 4.34
CA TRP A 96 9.09 -15.10 5.72
C TRP A 96 8.68 -16.29 6.59
N THR A 97 9.32 -16.44 7.76
CA THR A 97 9.06 -17.55 8.68
C THR A 97 9.17 -17.07 10.12
N LEU A 98 8.24 -17.53 10.96
CA LEU A 98 8.27 -17.38 12.40
C LEU A 98 9.28 -18.33 13.02
N VAL A 99 10.19 -17.79 13.83
CA VAL A 99 11.15 -18.59 14.61
C VAL A 99 10.72 -18.73 16.07
N THR A 100 11.31 -19.70 16.77
CA THR A 100 10.91 -20.14 18.12
C THR A 100 10.83 -19.04 19.18
N HIS A 101 11.67 -18.00 19.07
CA HIS A 101 11.68 -16.86 20.00
C HIS A 101 10.75 -15.71 19.56
N GLY A 102 9.85 -15.96 18.60
CA GLY A 102 8.86 -14.99 18.11
C GLY A 102 9.37 -14.02 17.05
N GLY A 103 10.64 -14.06 16.67
CA GLY A 103 11.20 -13.23 15.59
C GLY A 103 10.69 -13.65 14.21
N LEU A 104 10.76 -12.74 13.24
CA LEU A 104 10.53 -13.06 11.83
C LEU A 104 11.84 -13.06 11.03
N GLN A 105 12.03 -14.12 10.26
CA GLN A 105 13.20 -14.32 9.41
C GLN A 105 12.81 -14.61 7.96
N SER A 106 13.75 -14.47 7.02
CA SER A 106 13.54 -14.78 5.61
C SER A 106 14.41 -15.96 5.15
N THR A 107 14.33 -17.08 5.86
CA THR A 107 15.22 -18.25 5.67
C THR A 107 14.52 -19.50 5.17
N ALA A 108 13.18 -19.56 5.24
CA ALA A 108 12.44 -20.75 4.81
C ALA A 108 12.52 -20.92 3.29
N THR A 109 12.83 -22.13 2.81
CA THR A 109 12.87 -22.46 1.38
C THR A 109 11.55 -23.05 0.88
N GLU A 110 10.70 -23.50 1.79
CA GLU A 110 9.41 -24.12 1.50
C GLU A 110 8.32 -23.48 2.33
N VAL A 111 7.09 -23.60 1.84
CA VAL A 111 5.89 -23.13 2.52
C VAL A 111 5.52 -24.11 3.63
N GLY A 112 5.24 -23.60 4.82
CA GLY A 112 4.80 -24.39 5.97
C GLY A 112 4.01 -23.55 6.96
N ALA A 113 3.56 -24.16 8.06
CA ALA A 113 2.73 -23.47 9.05
C ALA A 113 3.34 -22.15 9.55
N ASN A 114 4.66 -22.12 9.79
CA ASN A 114 5.36 -20.93 10.29
C ASN A 114 5.60 -19.84 9.23
N THR A 115 5.35 -20.11 7.96
CA THR A 115 5.44 -19.12 6.87
C THR A 115 4.09 -18.49 6.53
N MET A 116 3.01 -18.96 7.16
CA MET A 116 1.65 -18.50 6.92
C MET A 116 1.25 -17.41 7.91
N PHE A 117 0.63 -16.35 7.38
CA PHE A 117 0.13 -15.22 8.14
C PHE A 117 -1.33 -14.95 7.79
N GLU A 118 -2.15 -14.73 8.81
CA GLU A 118 -3.50 -14.20 8.64
C GLU A 118 -3.43 -12.67 8.55
N VAL A 119 -4.15 -12.09 7.60
CA VAL A 119 -4.22 -10.63 7.41
C VAL A 119 -5.51 -10.11 8.00
N GLN A 120 -5.38 -9.14 8.91
CA GLN A 120 -6.49 -8.32 9.37
C GLN A 120 -6.43 -6.96 8.67
N TRP A 121 -7.47 -6.64 7.89
CA TRP A 121 -7.58 -5.40 7.13
C TRP A 121 -8.09 -4.26 8.03
N LEU A 122 -7.38 -3.13 8.07
CA LEU A 122 -7.61 -2.00 8.98
C LEU A 122 -7.59 -0.67 8.20
N ASP A 123 -8.50 -0.53 7.23
CA ASP A 123 -8.55 0.61 6.32
C ASP A 123 -7.19 0.90 5.65
N ARG A 124 -6.45 1.90 6.13
CA ARG A 124 -5.12 2.29 5.63
C ARG A 124 -3.99 1.37 6.10
N HIS A 125 -4.28 0.51 7.06
CA HIS A 125 -3.30 -0.38 7.66
C HIS A 125 -3.75 -1.83 7.53
N ILE A 126 -2.82 -2.72 7.84
CA ILE A 126 -3.09 -4.12 8.08
C ILE A 126 -2.37 -4.55 9.36
N ALA A 127 -2.87 -5.60 9.98
CA ALA A 127 -2.14 -6.34 10.99
C ALA A 127 -1.93 -7.77 10.51
N LEU A 128 -0.76 -8.32 10.79
CA LEU A 128 -0.43 -9.70 10.46
C LEU A 128 -0.46 -10.54 11.74
N ARG A 129 -1.15 -11.67 11.71
CA ARG A 129 -1.15 -12.66 12.78
C ARG A 129 -0.41 -13.91 12.32
N ALA A 130 0.61 -14.31 13.07
CA ALA A 130 1.45 -15.45 12.75
C ALA A 130 0.87 -16.77 13.29
N SER A 131 1.51 -17.90 12.97
CA SER A 131 1.07 -19.24 13.37
C SER A 131 1.02 -19.49 14.88
N ASN A 132 1.77 -18.73 15.68
CA ASN A 132 1.70 -18.76 17.14
C ASN A 132 0.48 -18.00 17.71
N GLY A 133 -0.40 -17.47 16.85
CA GLY A 133 -1.59 -16.73 17.23
C GLY A 133 -1.33 -15.27 17.63
N LYS A 134 -0.08 -14.82 17.63
CA LYS A 134 0.30 -13.44 18.00
C LYS A 134 0.37 -12.53 16.77
N TYR A 135 0.14 -11.25 16.98
CA TYR A 135 0.33 -10.20 15.99
C TYR A 135 1.80 -9.82 15.85
N VAL A 136 2.19 -9.56 14.61
CA VAL A 136 3.49 -9.03 14.21
C VAL A 136 3.56 -7.56 14.59
N CYS A 137 4.51 -7.19 15.44
CA CYS A 137 4.80 -5.82 15.81
C CYS A 137 6.21 -5.42 15.37
N MET A 138 6.40 -4.12 15.08
CA MET A 138 7.72 -3.55 14.88
C MET A 138 8.33 -3.11 16.22
N LYS A 139 9.46 -3.72 16.58
CA LYS A 139 10.25 -3.34 17.76
C LYS A 139 10.92 -1.97 17.56
N LYS A 140 11.37 -1.36 18.65
CA LYS A 140 12.09 -0.06 18.63
C LYS A 140 13.35 -0.06 17.75
N ASN A 141 14.01 -1.22 17.61
CA ASN A 141 15.17 -1.41 16.76
C ASN A 141 14.81 -1.70 15.28
N GLY A 142 13.53 -1.62 14.90
CA GLY A 142 13.03 -1.88 13.55
C GLY A 142 12.73 -3.35 13.24
N GLN A 143 13.16 -4.32 14.06
CA GLN A 143 12.91 -5.73 13.81
C GLN A 143 11.42 -6.09 13.95
N LEU A 144 10.93 -6.99 13.09
CA LEU A 144 9.59 -7.55 13.20
C LEU A 144 9.57 -8.79 14.09
N ALA A 145 8.55 -8.91 14.95
CA ALA A 145 8.34 -10.08 15.80
C ALA A 145 6.85 -10.30 16.09
N ALA A 146 6.41 -11.55 16.08
CA ALA A 146 5.05 -11.96 16.42
C ALA A 146 4.94 -12.24 17.94
N VAL A 147 4.75 -11.17 18.73
CA VAL A 147 4.74 -11.23 20.20
C VAL A 147 3.51 -10.58 20.82
N SER A 148 2.70 -9.87 20.05
CA SER A 148 1.59 -9.08 20.57
C SER A 148 0.27 -9.85 20.56
N ASP A 149 -0.57 -9.66 21.58
CA ASP A 149 -1.89 -10.31 21.67
C ASP A 149 -3.01 -9.50 21.03
N CYS A 150 -2.77 -8.21 20.76
CA CYS A 150 -3.77 -7.30 20.23
C CYS A 150 -3.15 -6.33 19.23
N VAL A 151 -3.99 -5.75 18.37
CA VAL A 151 -3.54 -4.77 17.39
C VAL A 151 -3.45 -3.39 18.05
N GLY A 152 -2.23 -2.93 18.29
CA GLY A 152 -1.90 -1.57 18.68
C GLY A 152 -1.31 -0.76 17.53
N LYS A 153 -0.58 0.31 17.87
CA LYS A 153 0.09 1.17 16.88
C LYS A 153 1.34 0.53 16.27
N ASP A 154 1.96 -0.41 16.98
CA ASP A 154 3.21 -1.05 16.55
C ASP A 154 2.96 -2.27 15.66
N GLU A 155 1.73 -2.78 15.65
CA GLU A 155 1.22 -3.88 14.83
C GLU A 155 0.59 -3.43 13.52
N GLN A 156 0.34 -2.12 13.36
CA GLN A 156 -0.22 -1.53 12.16
C GLN A 156 0.87 -1.31 11.11
N LEU A 157 0.75 -2.05 10.01
CA LEU A 157 1.65 -2.01 8.87
C LEU A 157 0.93 -1.41 7.67
N VAL A 158 1.65 -0.67 6.84
CA VAL A 158 1.13 -0.16 5.57
C VAL A 158 1.52 -1.13 4.46
N LEU A 159 0.56 -1.48 3.61
CA LEU A 159 0.74 -2.38 2.46
C LEU A 159 0.65 -1.61 1.15
N LYS A 160 1.74 -1.54 0.38
CA LYS A 160 1.78 -0.84 -0.92
C LYS A 160 2.03 -1.81 -2.07
N LEU A 161 1.10 -1.86 -3.02
CA LEU A 161 1.21 -2.58 -4.29
C LEU A 161 2.07 -1.80 -5.28
N ILE A 162 3.23 -2.35 -5.62
CA ILE A 162 4.21 -1.66 -6.49
C ILE A 162 4.26 -2.18 -7.92
N ASN A 163 3.84 -3.42 -8.17
CA ASN A 163 3.88 -4.03 -9.50
C ASN A 163 2.57 -3.90 -10.29
N ARG A 164 1.78 -2.87 -9.97
CA ARG A 164 0.53 -2.50 -10.66
C ARG A 164 0.38 -0.98 -10.76
N PRO A 165 1.27 -0.28 -11.49
CA PRO A 165 1.05 1.13 -11.80
C PRO A 165 -0.17 1.33 -12.72
N ILE A 166 -0.45 0.32 -13.54
CA ILE A 166 -1.67 0.18 -14.34
C ILE A 166 -2.54 -0.93 -13.75
N LEU A 167 -3.85 -0.77 -13.86
CA LEU A 167 -4.86 -1.64 -13.29
C LEU A 167 -5.88 -2.01 -14.36
N ILE A 168 -6.09 -3.31 -14.54
CA ILE A 168 -7.17 -3.89 -15.32
C ILE A 168 -7.95 -4.78 -14.36
N LEU A 169 -9.27 -4.65 -14.32
CA LEU A 169 -10.10 -5.39 -13.37
C LEU A 169 -11.11 -6.25 -14.12
N ARG A 170 -11.13 -7.53 -13.78
CA ARG A 170 -12.11 -8.49 -14.31
C ARG A 170 -12.89 -9.15 -13.19
N GLY A 171 -14.20 -8.98 -13.19
CA GLY A 171 -15.12 -9.65 -12.28
C GLY A 171 -15.79 -10.86 -12.93
N GLU A 172 -16.80 -11.38 -12.25
CA GLU A 172 -17.58 -12.55 -12.71
C GLU A 172 -18.28 -12.32 -14.06
N ASN A 173 -18.75 -11.09 -14.31
CA ASN A 173 -19.54 -10.74 -15.49
C ASN A 173 -18.71 -10.16 -16.65
N GLY A 174 -17.41 -9.88 -16.45
CA GLY A 174 -16.55 -9.23 -17.44
C GLY A 174 -15.59 -8.22 -16.84
N TYR A 175 -15.03 -7.37 -17.70
CA TYR A 175 -14.10 -6.31 -17.30
C TYR A 175 -14.82 -5.05 -16.84
N ILE A 176 -14.12 -4.28 -16.01
CA ILE A 176 -14.52 -2.91 -15.69
C ILE A 176 -14.09 -1.96 -16.81
N CYS A 177 -15.01 -1.12 -17.30
CA CYS A 177 -14.74 -0.08 -18.30
C CYS A 177 -15.54 1.19 -18.05
N HIS A 178 -15.12 2.27 -18.70
CA HIS A 178 -15.92 3.48 -18.82
C HIS A 178 -17.20 3.18 -19.60
N HIS A 179 -18.32 3.67 -19.08
CA HIS A 179 -19.57 3.62 -19.81
C HIS A 179 -19.49 4.57 -21.02
N LYS A 180 -20.10 4.18 -22.15
CA LYS A 180 -19.90 4.88 -23.43
C LYS A 180 -20.51 6.28 -23.49
N SER A 181 -21.55 6.55 -22.70
CA SER A 181 -22.36 7.77 -22.84
C SER A 181 -22.50 8.58 -21.55
N ASN A 182 -21.95 8.12 -20.44
CA ASN A 182 -22.00 8.83 -19.17
C ASN A 182 -20.72 8.56 -18.37
N ASN A 183 -20.62 9.15 -17.19
CA ASN A 183 -19.44 9.06 -16.34
C ASN A 183 -19.34 7.79 -15.48
N THR A 184 -20.29 6.87 -15.59
CA THR A 184 -20.33 5.65 -14.77
C THR A 184 -19.38 4.58 -15.30
N LEU A 185 -19.18 3.52 -14.51
CA LEU A 185 -18.38 2.38 -14.90
C LEU A 185 -19.25 1.14 -15.07
N ASP A 186 -19.02 0.42 -16.16
CA ASP A 186 -19.58 -0.90 -16.43
C ASP A 186 -18.63 -1.99 -15.92
N ALA A 187 -19.16 -3.14 -15.54
CA ALA A 187 -18.46 -4.31 -14.97
C ALA A 187 -18.83 -5.63 -15.66
N ASN A 188 -19.39 -5.55 -16.88
CA ASN A 188 -19.84 -6.70 -17.68
C ASN A 188 -19.30 -6.68 -19.12
N ARG A 189 -18.18 -5.97 -19.33
CA ARG A 189 -17.65 -5.71 -20.68
C ARG A 189 -16.74 -6.85 -21.13
N SER A 190 -16.75 -7.17 -22.42
CA SER A 190 -15.87 -8.19 -23.01
C SER A 190 -14.47 -7.67 -23.38
N ILE A 191 -14.33 -6.34 -23.46
CA ILE A 191 -13.07 -5.62 -23.63
C ILE A 191 -12.69 -4.97 -22.30
N TYR A 192 -11.42 -4.67 -22.10
CA TYR A 192 -10.92 -4.02 -20.90
C TYR A 192 -10.54 -2.57 -21.15
N ASP A 193 -10.69 -1.74 -20.12
CA ASP A 193 -10.03 -0.43 -20.04
C ASP A 193 -8.86 -0.51 -19.08
N ILE A 194 -7.93 0.44 -19.24
CA ILE A 194 -6.76 0.57 -18.39
C ILE A 194 -6.97 1.75 -17.45
N PHE A 195 -6.81 1.48 -16.16
CA PHE A 195 -6.82 2.49 -15.11
C PHE A 195 -5.41 2.71 -14.56
N THR A 196 -5.14 3.88 -14.02
CA THR A 196 -3.86 4.16 -13.34
C THR A 196 -4.08 4.12 -11.84
N LEU A 197 -3.18 3.46 -11.12
CA LEU A 197 -3.25 3.32 -9.67
C LEU A 197 -2.26 4.27 -8.99
N GLN A 198 -2.75 5.10 -8.07
CA GLN A 198 -1.93 5.99 -7.26
C GLN A 198 -2.03 5.59 -5.79
N PHE A 199 -0.90 5.29 -5.17
CA PHE A 199 -0.85 4.95 -3.76
C PHE A 199 -0.84 6.20 -2.87
N SER A 200 -1.64 6.20 -1.81
CA SER A 200 -1.76 7.29 -0.84
C SER A 200 -1.96 6.74 0.57
N ASN A 201 -0.86 6.56 1.29
CA ASN A 201 -0.82 6.17 2.71
C ASN A 201 -1.81 5.03 3.05
N GLY A 202 -1.61 3.87 2.43
CA GLY A 202 -2.41 2.67 2.67
C GLY A 202 -3.74 2.61 1.91
N ALA A 203 -4.14 3.69 1.27
CA ALA A 203 -5.24 3.72 0.32
C ALA A 203 -4.73 3.85 -1.11
N TYR A 204 -5.64 3.66 -2.06
CA TYR A 204 -5.40 3.81 -3.47
C TYR A 204 -6.41 4.77 -4.10
N HIS A 205 -5.92 5.59 -5.01
CA HIS A 205 -6.73 6.44 -5.88
C HIS A 205 -6.65 5.87 -7.28
N ILE A 206 -7.81 5.57 -7.88
CA ILE A 206 -7.90 4.97 -9.20
C ILE A 206 -8.23 6.10 -10.19
N LYS A 207 -7.43 6.23 -11.25
CA LYS A 207 -7.65 7.20 -12.32
C LYS A 207 -8.14 6.52 -13.59
N GLY A 208 -9.20 7.07 -14.15
CA GLY A 208 -9.73 6.73 -15.47
C GLY A 208 -9.15 7.61 -16.57
N GLU A 209 -9.93 7.73 -17.64
CA GLU A 209 -9.59 8.55 -18.79
C GLU A 209 -9.42 10.04 -18.42
N GLY A 210 -8.51 10.74 -19.11
CA GLY A 210 -8.27 12.17 -18.88
C GLY A 210 -7.68 12.51 -17.50
N GLY A 211 -7.20 11.51 -16.75
CA GLY A 211 -6.60 11.70 -15.43
C GLY A 211 -7.61 11.96 -14.30
N LYS A 212 -8.91 11.79 -14.59
CA LYS A 212 -10.00 11.92 -13.62
C LYS A 212 -10.04 10.74 -12.67
N PHE A 213 -10.52 10.98 -11.47
CA PHE A 213 -10.55 10.01 -10.39
C PHE A 213 -11.87 9.26 -10.33
N TRP A 214 -11.78 8.01 -9.92
CA TRP A 214 -12.94 7.27 -9.47
C TRP A 214 -13.49 7.88 -8.19
N TYR A 215 -14.82 7.90 -8.09
CA TYR A 215 -15.51 8.22 -6.85
C TYR A 215 -16.85 7.47 -6.75
N VAL A 216 -17.37 7.36 -5.53
CA VAL A 216 -18.70 6.81 -5.24
C VAL A 216 -19.70 7.95 -5.10
N SER A 217 -20.72 7.94 -5.95
CA SER A 217 -21.84 8.90 -5.90
C SER A 217 -22.74 8.66 -4.69
N SER A 218 -23.67 9.60 -4.42
CA SER A 218 -24.65 9.48 -3.34
C SER A 218 -25.62 8.30 -3.49
N THR A 219 -25.73 7.72 -4.69
CA THR A 219 -26.53 6.52 -4.98
C THR A 219 -25.68 5.25 -5.02
N SER A 220 -24.48 5.27 -4.45
CA SER A 220 -23.51 4.17 -4.41
C SER A 220 -23.00 3.69 -5.77
N VAL A 221 -23.26 4.42 -6.86
CA VAL A 221 -22.71 4.11 -8.20
C VAL A 221 -21.29 4.67 -8.29
N VAL A 222 -20.38 3.89 -8.87
CA VAL A 222 -19.00 4.33 -9.11
C VAL A 222 -18.92 5.10 -10.43
N CYS A 223 -18.38 6.31 -10.35
CA CYS A 223 -18.18 7.24 -11.45
C CYS A 223 -16.68 7.52 -11.64
N SER A 224 -16.30 8.04 -12.80
CA SER A 224 -14.89 8.17 -13.23
C SER A 224 -14.45 9.57 -13.64
N ASP A 225 -15.32 10.58 -13.47
CA ASP A 225 -15.07 11.99 -13.81
C ASP A 225 -14.71 12.87 -12.61
N GLY A 226 -14.27 12.25 -11.50
CA GLY A 226 -13.93 12.97 -10.27
C GLY A 226 -12.71 13.88 -10.41
N GLU A 227 -12.81 15.12 -9.93
CA GLU A 227 -11.68 16.06 -9.88
C GLU A 227 -10.75 15.84 -8.68
N ARG A 228 -11.26 15.18 -7.63
CA ARG A 228 -10.54 14.95 -6.37
C ARG A 228 -10.35 13.46 -6.15
N PRO A 229 -9.19 13.04 -5.61
CA PRO A 229 -8.97 11.65 -5.26
C PRO A 229 -9.91 11.21 -4.14
N GLN A 230 -10.43 9.99 -4.25
CA GLN A 230 -11.14 9.30 -3.20
C GLN A 230 -10.44 7.99 -2.86
N ASP A 231 -10.39 7.67 -1.56
CA ASP A 231 -9.71 6.49 -1.07
C ASP A 231 -10.51 5.21 -1.35
N PHE A 232 -9.80 4.25 -1.94
CA PHE A 232 -10.20 2.85 -2.05
C PHE A 232 -9.17 1.97 -1.32
N PHE A 233 -9.64 0.91 -0.68
CA PHE A 233 -8.82 -0.02 0.09
C PHE A 233 -8.82 -1.39 -0.60
N PHE A 234 -7.63 -1.96 -0.78
CA PHE A 234 -7.48 -3.24 -1.49
C PHE A 234 -7.25 -4.35 -0.48
N GLU A 235 -8.11 -5.36 -0.55
CA GLU A 235 -8.03 -6.55 0.30
C GLU A 235 -7.75 -7.78 -0.58
N PHE A 236 -6.58 -8.38 -0.40
CA PHE A 236 -6.11 -9.54 -1.16
C PHE A 236 -6.66 -10.83 -0.54
N LEU A 237 -7.94 -11.10 -0.80
CA LEU A 237 -8.67 -12.20 -0.15
C LEU A 237 -8.47 -13.56 -0.84
N GLU A 238 -8.12 -13.57 -2.12
CA GLU A 238 -7.92 -14.80 -2.88
C GLU A 238 -6.75 -14.71 -3.85
N HIS A 239 -6.26 -15.89 -4.26
CA HIS A 239 -5.18 -16.00 -5.21
C HIS A 239 -5.52 -15.30 -6.53
N GLY A 240 -4.82 -14.21 -6.82
CA GLY A 240 -5.02 -13.42 -8.05
C GLY A 240 -6.28 -12.58 -8.07
N ARG A 241 -7.02 -12.46 -6.96
CA ARG A 241 -8.22 -11.60 -6.87
C ARG A 241 -8.16 -10.64 -5.68
N ILE A 242 -8.67 -9.42 -5.88
CA ILE A 242 -8.82 -8.39 -4.85
C ILE A 242 -10.29 -8.09 -4.61
N ALA A 243 -10.64 -7.81 -3.36
CA ALA A 243 -11.82 -7.02 -3.04
C ALA A 243 -11.41 -5.55 -2.93
N ILE A 244 -12.24 -4.65 -3.46
CA ILE A 244 -12.02 -3.21 -3.38
C ILE A 244 -13.10 -2.62 -2.51
N ARG A 245 -12.71 -2.05 -1.37
CA ARG A 245 -13.63 -1.39 -0.42
C ARG A 245 -13.53 0.13 -0.59
N ALA A 246 -14.67 0.79 -0.76
CA ALA A 246 -14.72 2.24 -0.89
C ALA A 246 -14.75 2.94 0.48
N HIS A 247 -14.56 4.26 0.47
CA HIS A 247 -14.61 5.12 1.66
C HIS A 247 -15.91 5.01 2.49
N ASN A 248 -17.01 4.55 1.88
CA ASN A 248 -18.29 4.32 2.55
C ASN A 248 -18.33 2.97 3.32
N GLY A 249 -17.23 2.22 3.33
CA GLY A 249 -17.11 0.92 4.00
C GLY A 249 -17.67 -0.25 3.21
N LYS A 250 -18.18 -0.04 2.00
CA LYS A 250 -18.80 -1.08 1.16
C LYS A 250 -17.84 -1.57 0.08
N TYR A 251 -17.99 -2.82 -0.32
CA TYR A 251 -17.24 -3.42 -1.41
C TYR A 251 -17.83 -3.07 -2.77
N LEU A 252 -16.93 -2.91 -3.75
CA LEU A 252 -17.29 -2.73 -5.15
C LEU A 252 -17.85 -4.04 -5.72
N ARG A 253 -19.01 -3.96 -6.36
CA ARG A 253 -19.75 -5.05 -6.99
C ARG A 253 -20.19 -4.65 -8.39
N GLY A 254 -20.05 -5.56 -9.35
CA GLY A 254 -20.71 -5.45 -10.65
C GLY A 254 -22.15 -5.96 -10.57
N GLU A 255 -23.14 -5.13 -10.86
CA GLU A 255 -24.52 -5.59 -10.98
C GLU A 255 -24.72 -6.48 -12.22
N GLN A 256 -25.78 -7.30 -12.22
CA GLN A 256 -26.18 -8.05 -13.43
C GLN A 256 -26.48 -7.12 -14.61
N ALA A 257 -27.03 -5.93 -14.32
CA ALA A 257 -27.25 -4.88 -15.32
C ALA A 257 -25.94 -4.28 -15.87
N GLY A 258 -24.81 -4.55 -15.22
CA GLY A 258 -23.48 -4.11 -15.64
C GLY A 258 -22.92 -2.96 -14.82
N THR A 259 -23.73 -2.15 -14.14
CA THR A 259 -23.23 -0.99 -13.39
C THR A 259 -22.34 -1.40 -12.22
N LEU A 260 -21.22 -0.70 -12.05
CA LEU A 260 -20.34 -0.84 -10.88
C LEU A 260 -20.87 -0.02 -9.70
N LYS A 261 -21.09 -0.67 -8.55
CA LYS A 261 -21.59 -0.04 -7.32
C LYS A 261 -20.75 -0.39 -6.11
N ALA A 262 -20.76 0.48 -5.10
CA ALA A 262 -20.15 0.28 -3.79
C ALA A 262 -21.24 0.11 -2.72
N ASP A 263 -21.91 -1.04 -2.69
CA ASP A 263 -23.12 -1.25 -1.90
C ASP A 263 -23.16 -2.53 -1.04
N VAL A 264 -22.10 -3.36 -1.08
CA VAL A 264 -22.07 -4.65 -0.40
C VAL A 264 -21.27 -4.60 0.90
N ASP A 265 -21.79 -5.20 1.97
CA ASP A 265 -21.13 -5.27 3.29
C ASP A 265 -20.04 -6.33 3.41
N SER A 266 -20.13 -7.41 2.65
CA SER A 266 -19.23 -8.56 2.75
C SER A 266 -18.69 -8.98 1.39
N ALA A 267 -17.42 -9.39 1.37
CA ALA A 267 -16.79 -9.89 0.17
C ALA A 267 -17.36 -11.25 -0.25
N ASN A 268 -17.72 -11.37 -1.53
CA ASN A 268 -18.19 -12.56 -2.21
C ASN A 268 -17.69 -12.57 -3.67
N SER A 269 -18.06 -13.57 -4.48
CA SER A 269 -17.60 -13.72 -5.87
C SER A 269 -17.85 -12.48 -6.73
N ALA A 270 -18.99 -11.81 -6.57
CA ALA A 270 -19.37 -10.64 -7.34
C ALA A 270 -18.62 -9.35 -6.93
N THR A 271 -17.88 -9.39 -5.83
CA THR A 271 -17.06 -8.28 -5.32
C THR A 271 -15.54 -8.50 -5.50
N LEU A 272 -15.16 -9.65 -6.05
CA LEU A 272 -13.77 -10.02 -6.27
C LEU A 272 -13.38 -9.75 -7.72
N TRP A 273 -12.21 -9.16 -7.89
CA TRP A 273 -11.70 -8.70 -9.17
C TRP A 273 -10.31 -9.28 -9.43
N GLU A 274 -10.12 -9.94 -10.57
CA GLU A 274 -8.80 -10.32 -11.08
C GLU A 274 -8.03 -9.06 -11.51
N TYR A 275 -6.72 -9.01 -11.26
CA TYR A 275 -5.86 -7.81 -11.42
C TYR A 275 -4.43 -8.07 -11.92
#